data_AF-A0A939X0J0-F1
#
_entry.id   AF-A0A939X0J0-F1
#
_cell.length_a   1.000
_cell.length_b   1.000
_cell.length_c   1.000
_cell.angle_alpha   90.00
_cell.angle_beta   90.00
_cell.angle_gamma   90.00
#
_symmetry.space_group_name_H-M   'P 1'
#
loop_
_entity.id
_entity.type
_entity.pdbx_description
1 polymer ?
#
loop_
_entity_poly.entity_id
_entity_poly.type
_entity_poly.pdbx_seq_one_letter_code
_entity_poly.pdbx_strand_id
1 'polypeptide(L)'
;MTFFIGVDLHKTQFTVHVRTEEESESLDQIRQYPTTTDGYAEFLTRISRYKATGSNVKIGVESTGNTRFFKNQVEKAGAEVTVINTLKFKVINESAKKTDKHDASTISEFLSKDMLPESYLCGKETENIRRLLKSRERLVRSTVGQKNEIHALLVSLGFSDELRSLQSKKGRQKILDTLESNNDYVLEAQSVKLMFEIIERIEESVKIIEKQLVELTKDDEMVNRLMTIRGCGKITAWTIRAYTEESDKIITIRATGGAVAFNIDCLDAQYWSPRRGLFFNLFIEELPPALATNRRLKIRAERDHRWQGGEQYFETYQVGNYVWFPEDEENEFIKVLKGAEKIFLTADYIINYKGIDFAQTFYGNWADWDEQNNCEIPDSNWFTDYDALDQSVAKLARVEIESIDNEGDPNFVSAPVASHVKEQAKEWNAPYVIAPDPWYEKCKITVYDASGKKTDVNETAGQVKVRGNYTTTYDKKSLRIKFDKKQDMLGLNVNEKGKANKYKNWVLLSSYKDASLLRDGVAFKMYKTMFPEYYSSNGELVEVFVNGIYWGVYLLAEQPETKDGRINITE
;
A
#
# COMPACT_ATOMS: atom_id res chain seq x y z
N MET A 1 44.56 12.12 -21.20
CA MET A 1 43.85 13.36 -20.82
C MET A 1 42.37 13.05 -20.67
N THR A 2 41.70 13.67 -19.70
CA THR A 2 40.26 13.50 -19.47
C THR A 2 39.56 14.83 -19.67
N PHE A 3 38.51 14.84 -20.50
CA PHE A 3 37.61 15.98 -20.65
C PHE A 3 36.41 15.79 -19.73
N PHE A 4 36.22 16.71 -18.80
CA PHE A 4 35.05 16.80 -17.94
C PHE A 4 34.12 17.87 -18.49
N ILE A 5 32.92 17.45 -18.87
CA ILE A 5 31.96 18.31 -19.54
C ILE A 5 30.74 18.46 -18.63
N GLY A 6 30.37 19.69 -18.31
CA GLY A 6 29.15 19.99 -17.60
C GLY A 6 28.08 20.49 -18.56
N VAL A 7 26.88 19.92 -18.42
CA VAL A 7 25.76 20.20 -19.32
C VAL A 7 24.55 20.61 -18.52
N ASP A 8 24.11 21.84 -18.75
CA ASP A 8 22.82 22.33 -18.30
C ASP A 8 21.79 22.17 -19.43
N LEU A 9 20.85 21.24 -19.24
CA LEU A 9 19.96 20.73 -20.29
C LEU A 9 18.54 21.28 -20.15
N HIS A 10 18.13 22.10 -21.12
CA HIS A 10 16.78 22.66 -21.22
C HIS A 10 15.96 22.01 -22.34
N LYS A 11 14.71 22.44 -22.49
CA LYS A 11 13.77 21.90 -23.49
C LYS A 11 14.13 22.22 -24.94
N THR A 12 14.76 23.38 -25.18
CA THR A 12 15.04 23.92 -26.53
C THR A 12 16.52 24.06 -26.82
N GLN A 13 17.36 24.05 -25.79
CA GLN A 13 18.80 24.21 -25.88
C GLN A 13 19.52 23.53 -24.71
N PHE A 14 20.83 23.36 -24.83
CA PHE A 14 21.69 22.94 -23.73
C PHE A 14 23.00 23.71 -23.74
N THR A 15 23.46 24.09 -22.55
CA THR A 15 24.68 24.86 -22.33
C THR A 15 25.79 23.91 -21.92
N VAL A 16 26.95 24.02 -22.58
CA VAL A 16 28.07 23.09 -22.43
C VAL A 16 29.33 23.84 -22.02
N HIS A 17 29.88 23.44 -20.88
CA HIS A 17 31.18 23.87 -20.41
C HIS A 17 32.14 22.68 -20.39
N VAL A 18 33.35 22.87 -20.95
CA VAL A 18 34.39 21.84 -20.98
C VAL A 18 35.58 22.25 -20.11
N ARG A 19 36.10 21.29 -19.35
CA ARG A 19 37.40 21.40 -18.69
C ARG A 19 38.20 20.12 -18.77
N THR A 20 39.47 20.25 -18.45
CA THR A 20 40.44 19.17 -18.29
C THR A 20 41.10 19.32 -16.92
N GLU A 21 42.09 18.51 -16.61
CA GLU A 21 42.85 18.63 -15.35
C GLU A 21 43.71 19.90 -15.29
N GLU A 22 44.13 20.42 -16.45
CA GLU A 22 45.07 21.55 -16.55
C GLU A 22 44.39 22.86 -16.97
N GLU A 23 43.34 22.76 -17.81
CA GLU A 23 42.69 23.92 -18.42
C GLU A 23 41.16 23.85 -18.30
N SER A 24 40.50 24.99 -18.16
CA SER A 24 39.03 25.10 -18.23
C SER A 24 38.59 26.26 -19.10
N GLU A 25 37.52 26.06 -19.88
CA GLU A 25 36.91 27.13 -20.66
C GLU A 25 36.48 28.30 -19.77
N SER A 26 36.72 29.53 -20.22
CA SER A 26 36.13 30.71 -19.60
C SER A 26 34.62 30.78 -19.89
N LEU A 27 33.86 31.59 -19.13
CA LEU A 27 32.42 31.75 -19.33
C LEU A 27 32.05 32.26 -20.73
N ASP A 28 32.96 32.96 -21.40
CA ASP A 28 32.77 33.46 -22.77
C ASP A 28 33.01 32.39 -23.84
N GLN A 29 33.74 31.32 -23.49
CA GLN A 29 34.02 30.18 -24.37
C GLN A 29 32.93 29.09 -24.29
N ILE A 30 32.04 29.15 -23.29
CA ILE A 30 30.89 28.25 -23.13
C ILE A 30 29.98 28.33 -24.37
N ARG A 31 29.64 27.16 -24.91
CA ARG A 31 28.78 27.04 -26.08
C ARG A 31 27.38 26.60 -25.69
N GLN A 32 26.41 27.03 -26.48
CA GLN A 32 25.03 26.57 -26.41
C GLN A 32 24.66 25.88 -27.71
N TYR A 33 23.94 24.77 -27.58
CA TYR A 33 23.48 23.97 -28.70
C TYR A 33 21.96 23.86 -28.64
N PRO A 34 21.24 23.96 -29.77
CA PRO A 34 19.81 23.70 -29.79
C PRO A 34 19.55 22.20 -29.56
N THR A 35 18.43 21.86 -28.91
CA THR A 35 17.99 20.45 -28.77
C THR A 35 17.32 19.94 -30.05
N THR A 36 17.96 20.17 -31.19
CA THR A 36 17.55 19.72 -32.53
C THR A 36 18.57 18.73 -33.07
N THR A 37 18.22 17.99 -34.13
CA THR A 37 19.13 17.04 -34.79
C THR A 37 20.48 17.67 -35.13
N ASP A 38 20.47 18.90 -35.66
CA ASP A 38 21.69 19.62 -36.05
C ASP A 38 22.52 20.04 -34.82
N GLY A 39 21.88 20.52 -33.76
CA GLY A 39 22.57 20.88 -32.52
C GLY A 39 23.22 19.68 -31.83
N TYR A 40 22.55 18.53 -31.82
CA TYR A 40 23.16 17.28 -31.39
C TYR A 40 24.30 16.86 -32.31
N ALA A 41 24.16 16.94 -33.64
CA ALA A 41 25.22 16.55 -34.58
C ALA A 41 26.49 17.40 -34.41
N GLU A 42 26.33 18.71 -34.20
CA GLU A 42 27.44 19.62 -33.92
C GLU A 42 28.16 19.24 -32.60
N PHE A 43 27.38 19.01 -31.55
CA PHE A 43 27.95 18.64 -30.25
C PHE A 43 28.62 17.25 -30.29
N LEU A 44 28.02 16.27 -30.96
CA LEU A 44 28.61 14.93 -31.13
C LEU A 44 29.89 14.98 -31.94
N THR A 45 29.98 15.86 -32.95
CA THR A 45 31.22 16.09 -33.69
C THR A 45 32.33 16.61 -32.77
N ARG A 46 31.99 17.49 -31.82
CA ARG A 46 32.93 17.97 -30.80
C ARG A 46 33.41 16.85 -29.89
N ILE A 47 32.52 15.98 -29.42
CA ILE A 47 32.88 14.79 -28.60
C ILE A 47 33.81 13.85 -29.40
N SER A 48 33.47 13.55 -30.66
CA SER A 48 34.27 12.68 -31.52
C SER A 48 35.70 13.20 -31.73
N ARG A 49 35.87 14.53 -31.83
CA ARG A 49 37.21 15.15 -31.89
C ARG A 49 38.03 14.87 -30.63
N TYR A 50 37.42 14.97 -29.44
CA TYR A 50 38.10 14.64 -28.19
C TYR A 50 38.46 13.15 -28.13
N LYS A 51 37.53 12.25 -28.47
CA LYS A 51 37.79 10.80 -28.50
C LYS A 51 38.85 10.40 -29.52
N ALA A 52 38.93 11.08 -30.67
CA ALA A 52 39.95 10.83 -31.70
C ALA A 52 41.39 11.09 -31.20
N THR A 53 41.57 11.88 -30.15
CA THR A 53 42.88 12.08 -29.49
C THR A 53 43.25 10.95 -28.51
N GLY A 54 42.40 9.94 -28.34
CA GLY A 54 42.56 8.89 -27.32
C GLY A 54 42.17 9.34 -25.90
N SER A 55 41.57 10.52 -25.76
CA SER A 55 41.17 11.07 -24.46
C SER A 55 39.87 10.44 -23.94
N ASN A 56 39.71 10.39 -22.61
CA ASN A 56 38.43 10.03 -22.01
C ASN A 56 37.51 11.26 -21.96
N VAL A 57 36.20 11.05 -22.13
CA VAL A 57 35.18 12.11 -22.11
C VAL A 57 34.11 11.73 -21.10
N LYS A 58 34.04 12.48 -20.01
CA LYS A 58 33.03 12.35 -18.97
C LYS A 58 32.07 13.53 -19.03
N ILE A 59 30.78 13.27 -18.98
CA ILE A 59 29.72 14.29 -19.05
C ILE A 59 28.84 14.21 -17.80
N GLY A 60 28.66 15.33 -17.11
CA GLY A 60 27.67 15.51 -16.05
C GLY A 60 26.46 16.26 -16.62
N VAL A 61 25.26 15.73 -16.38
CA VAL A 61 24.01 16.36 -16.85
C VAL A 61 22.92 16.22 -15.81
N GLU A 62 22.15 17.29 -15.56
CA GLU A 62 21.03 17.25 -14.63
C GLU A 62 19.89 16.34 -15.10
N SER A 63 19.20 15.71 -14.14
CA SER A 63 18.00 14.93 -14.40
C SER A 63 16.80 15.82 -14.76
N THR A 64 16.49 15.90 -16.05
CA THR A 64 15.35 16.62 -16.64
C THR A 64 14.58 15.69 -17.59
N GLY A 65 13.53 16.20 -18.24
CA GLY A 65 12.63 15.38 -19.08
C GLY A 65 13.28 14.77 -20.33
N ASN A 66 14.35 15.37 -20.86
CA ASN A 66 15.05 14.93 -22.08
C ASN A 66 16.44 14.34 -21.82
N THR A 67 16.89 14.25 -20.55
CA THR A 67 18.22 13.73 -20.18
C THR A 67 18.52 12.35 -20.73
N ARG A 68 17.53 11.46 -20.79
CA ARG A 68 17.75 10.11 -21.32
C ARG A 68 18.04 10.09 -22.81
N PHE A 69 17.34 10.93 -23.58
CA PHE A 69 17.63 11.08 -25.00
C PHE A 69 19.06 11.63 -25.18
N PHE A 70 19.41 12.66 -24.42
CA PHE A 70 20.75 13.24 -24.42
C PHE A 70 21.83 12.18 -24.10
N LYS A 71 21.66 11.46 -22.97
CA LYS A 71 22.56 10.38 -22.52
C LYS A 71 22.77 9.34 -23.62
N ASN A 72 21.69 8.81 -24.19
CA ASN A 72 21.75 7.81 -25.26
C ASN A 72 22.50 8.31 -26.51
N GLN A 73 22.41 9.60 -26.84
CA GLN A 73 23.08 10.16 -28.01
C GLN A 73 24.58 10.30 -27.79
N VAL A 74 25.00 10.78 -26.62
CA VAL A 74 26.43 11.00 -26.32
C VAL A 74 27.17 9.73 -25.93
N GLU A 75 26.49 8.75 -25.31
CA GLU A 75 27.08 7.43 -25.03
C GLU A 75 27.39 6.67 -26.32
N LYS A 76 26.56 6.80 -27.37
CA LYS A 76 26.86 6.26 -28.70
C LYS A 76 28.13 6.87 -29.33
N ALA A 77 28.48 8.10 -28.96
CA ALA A 77 29.74 8.74 -29.34
C ALA A 77 30.91 8.37 -28.42
N GLY A 78 30.69 7.48 -27.44
CA GLY A 78 31.72 6.95 -26.55
C GLY A 78 32.03 7.82 -25.33
N ALA A 79 31.14 8.75 -24.95
CA ALA A 79 31.26 9.50 -23.70
C ALA A 79 30.65 8.72 -22.52
N GLU A 80 31.25 8.85 -21.34
CA GLU A 80 30.70 8.37 -20.07
C GLU A 80 29.78 9.44 -19.48
N VAL A 81 28.55 9.09 -19.07
CA VAL A 81 27.55 10.08 -18.63
C VAL A 81 27.09 9.82 -17.20
N THR A 82 27.32 10.79 -16.33
CA THR A 82 26.79 10.87 -14.97
C THR A 82 25.53 11.73 -14.99
N VAL A 83 24.40 11.14 -14.62
CA VAL A 83 23.13 11.87 -14.49
C VAL A 83 22.98 12.36 -13.06
N ILE A 84 22.72 13.65 -12.87
CA ILE A 84 22.80 14.30 -11.56
C ILE A 84 21.42 14.33 -10.91
N ASN A 85 21.38 13.95 -9.64
CA ASN A 85 20.23 14.16 -8.77
C ASN A 85 20.11 15.64 -8.43
N THR A 86 19.19 16.33 -9.10
CA THR A 86 18.98 17.78 -9.01
C THR A 86 18.64 18.24 -7.59
N LEU A 87 17.90 17.43 -6.81
CA LEU A 87 17.55 17.78 -5.44
C LEU A 87 18.77 17.78 -4.52
N LYS A 88 19.61 16.75 -4.60
CA LYS A 88 20.86 16.67 -3.82
C LYS A 88 21.88 17.71 -4.26
N PHE A 89 22.01 17.90 -5.57
CA PHE A 89 22.96 18.85 -6.13
C PHE A 89 22.62 20.30 -5.75
N LYS A 90 21.32 20.66 -5.72
CA LYS A 90 20.88 21.98 -5.30
C LYS A 90 21.24 22.33 -3.86
N VAL A 91 21.20 21.35 -2.93
CA VAL A 91 21.60 21.54 -1.53
C VAL A 91 23.09 21.86 -1.42
N ILE A 92 23.91 21.26 -2.27
CA ILE A 92 25.37 21.43 -2.27
C ILE A 92 25.78 22.72 -3.01
N ASN A 93 24.93 23.20 -3.92
CA ASN A 93 25.22 24.31 -4.83
C ASN A 93 24.31 25.53 -4.63
N GLU A 94 24.03 25.92 -3.39
CA GLU A 94 23.28 27.15 -3.10
C GLU A 94 24.09 28.40 -3.45
N SER A 95 23.87 28.95 -4.64
CA SER A 95 24.51 30.19 -5.12
C SER A 95 23.48 31.27 -5.45
N ALA A 96 23.81 32.52 -5.10
CA ALA A 96 23.00 33.70 -5.41
C ALA A 96 23.05 34.14 -6.89
N LYS A 97 23.99 33.59 -7.69
CA LYS A 97 24.18 33.92 -9.12
C LYS A 97 23.92 32.70 -9.99
N LYS A 98 22.64 32.37 -10.18
CA LYS A 98 22.21 31.22 -10.99
C LYS A 98 22.06 31.61 -12.46
N THR A 99 22.96 31.12 -13.32
CA THR A 99 22.85 31.25 -14.78
C THR A 99 23.23 29.93 -15.44
N ASP A 100 22.66 29.61 -16.60
CA ASP A 100 22.91 28.35 -17.32
C ASP A 100 24.42 28.09 -17.55
N LYS A 101 25.20 29.16 -17.77
CA LYS A 101 26.66 29.10 -17.94
C LYS A 101 27.38 28.75 -16.65
N HIS A 102 27.00 29.36 -15.53
CA HIS A 102 27.56 29.03 -14.22
C HIS A 102 27.17 27.62 -13.76
N ASP A 103 25.93 27.22 -14.04
CA ASP A 103 25.43 25.89 -13.71
C ASP A 103 26.22 24.82 -14.47
N ALA A 104 26.39 24.97 -15.80
CA ALA A 104 27.24 24.07 -16.61
C ALA A 104 28.71 24.03 -16.14
N SER A 105 29.29 25.19 -15.79
CA SER A 105 30.68 25.24 -15.28
C SER A 105 30.82 24.50 -13.95
N THR A 106 29.90 24.72 -13.02
CA THR A 106 29.86 24.06 -11.72
C THR A 106 29.71 22.55 -11.88
N ILE A 107 28.84 22.09 -12.78
CA ILE A 107 28.67 20.66 -13.04
C ILE A 107 29.99 20.02 -13.49
N SER A 108 30.72 20.65 -14.42
CA SER A 108 32.00 20.12 -14.89
C SER A 108 33.06 20.06 -13.77
N GLU A 109 33.00 21.00 -12.82
CA GLU A 109 33.92 21.06 -11.68
C GLU A 109 33.68 19.92 -10.70
N PHE A 110 32.42 19.72 -10.32
CA PHE A 110 32.05 18.64 -9.43
C PHE A 110 32.29 17.28 -10.09
N LEU A 111 32.07 17.18 -11.41
CA LEU A 111 32.40 15.98 -12.18
C LEU A 111 33.91 15.67 -12.14
N SER A 112 34.77 16.69 -12.32
CA SER A 112 36.23 16.49 -12.27
C SER A 112 36.75 16.06 -10.90
N LYS A 113 35.98 16.32 -9.85
CA LYS A 113 36.29 15.96 -8.47
C LYS A 113 35.57 14.68 -8.00
N ASP A 114 34.81 14.02 -8.89
CA ASP A 114 33.98 12.86 -8.56
C ASP A 114 32.98 13.11 -7.41
N MET A 115 32.44 14.34 -7.36
CA MET A 115 31.57 14.85 -6.28
C MET A 115 30.10 15.00 -6.70
N LEU A 116 29.72 14.51 -7.88
CA LEU A 116 28.33 14.64 -8.35
C LEU A 116 27.42 13.60 -7.69
N PRO A 117 26.27 14.02 -7.11
CA PRO A 117 25.29 13.07 -6.60
C PRO A 117 24.58 12.40 -7.78
N GLU A 118 24.91 11.14 -8.06
CA GLU A 118 24.37 10.41 -9.19
C GLU A 118 22.89 10.02 -8.99
N SER A 119 22.13 10.05 -10.09
CA SER A 119 20.77 9.55 -10.20
C SER A 119 20.75 8.38 -11.19
N TYR A 120 20.21 7.25 -10.73
CA TYR A 120 20.10 6.05 -11.55
C TYR A 120 18.98 6.20 -12.59
N LEU A 121 19.32 5.99 -13.87
CA LEU A 121 18.34 5.85 -14.95
C LEU A 121 18.16 4.37 -15.26
N CYS A 122 16.94 3.87 -15.06
CA CYS A 122 16.61 2.49 -15.40
C CYS A 122 16.84 2.17 -16.89
N GLY A 123 16.97 0.90 -17.21
CA GLY A 123 17.03 0.34 -18.56
C GLY A 123 15.78 0.64 -19.41
N LYS A 124 15.93 0.49 -20.72
CA LYS A 124 14.90 0.85 -21.71
C LYS A 124 13.62 0.04 -21.53
N GLU A 125 13.74 -1.25 -21.25
CA GLU A 125 12.59 -2.13 -21.02
C GLU A 125 11.81 -1.71 -19.77
N THR A 126 12.52 -1.49 -18.66
CA THR A 126 11.98 -0.99 -17.40
C THR A 126 11.25 0.34 -17.58
N GLU A 127 11.84 1.25 -18.35
CA GLU A 127 11.25 2.54 -18.65
C GLU A 127 9.96 2.40 -19.47
N ASN A 128 9.91 1.50 -20.45
CA ASN A 128 8.71 1.24 -21.23
C ASN A 128 7.57 0.74 -20.33
N ILE A 129 7.86 -0.18 -19.42
CA ILE A 129 6.89 -0.66 -18.42
C ILE A 129 6.41 0.52 -17.54
N ARG A 130 7.34 1.32 -16.99
CA ARG A 130 6.99 2.52 -16.19
C ARG A 130 6.10 3.49 -16.95
N ARG A 131 6.39 3.72 -18.23
CA ARG A 131 5.64 4.64 -19.09
C ARG A 131 4.20 4.16 -19.28
N LEU A 132 4.02 2.88 -19.58
CA LEU A 132 2.69 2.27 -19.70
C LEU A 132 1.93 2.29 -18.38
N LEU A 133 2.58 1.92 -17.27
CA LEU A 133 1.97 2.01 -15.93
C LEU A 133 1.54 3.45 -15.59
N LYS A 134 2.36 4.46 -15.92
CA LYS A 134 2.01 5.86 -15.67
C LYS A 134 0.84 6.33 -16.53
N SER A 135 0.78 5.90 -17.80
CA SER A 135 -0.36 6.17 -18.67
C SER A 135 -1.64 5.52 -18.13
N ARG A 136 -1.56 4.26 -17.68
CA ARG A 136 -2.66 3.56 -17.02
C ARG A 136 -3.15 4.32 -15.79
N GLU A 137 -2.24 4.70 -14.89
CA GLU A 137 -2.57 5.47 -13.67
C GLU A 137 -3.33 6.76 -14.01
N ARG A 138 -2.86 7.51 -15.01
CA ARG A 138 -3.51 8.75 -15.47
C ARG A 138 -4.93 8.50 -15.99
N LEU A 139 -5.11 7.46 -16.80
CA LEU A 139 -6.43 7.09 -17.33
C LEU A 139 -7.39 6.67 -16.22
N VAL A 140 -6.97 5.79 -15.31
CA VAL A 140 -7.78 5.37 -14.15
C VAL A 140 -8.18 6.56 -13.29
N ARG A 141 -7.24 7.50 -13.05
CA ARG A 141 -7.54 8.73 -12.32
C ARG A 141 -8.51 9.64 -13.07
N SER A 142 -8.44 9.69 -14.40
CA SER A 142 -9.40 10.43 -15.23
C SER A 142 -10.82 9.87 -15.10
N THR A 143 -10.97 8.55 -15.03
CA THR A 143 -12.26 7.90 -14.76
C THR A 143 -12.87 8.35 -13.43
N VAL A 144 -12.04 8.46 -12.38
CA VAL A 144 -12.51 8.95 -11.07
C VAL A 144 -13.00 10.39 -11.15
N GLY A 145 -12.29 11.25 -11.89
CA GLY A 145 -12.71 12.64 -12.12
C GLY A 145 -14.09 12.72 -12.79
N GLN A 146 -14.31 11.95 -13.85
CA GLN A 146 -15.60 11.88 -14.55
C GLN A 146 -16.73 11.35 -13.65
N LYS A 147 -16.47 10.31 -12.86
CA LYS A 147 -17.45 9.80 -11.88
C LYS A 147 -17.83 10.86 -10.85
N ASN A 148 -16.85 11.63 -10.36
CA ASN A 148 -17.10 12.70 -9.40
C ASN A 148 -17.92 13.84 -10.00
N GLU A 149 -17.73 14.15 -11.29
CA GLU A 149 -18.51 15.15 -12.01
C GLU A 149 -19.98 14.73 -12.16
N ILE A 150 -20.22 13.46 -12.54
CA ILE A 150 -21.57 12.87 -12.58
C ILE A 150 -22.21 12.92 -11.18
N HIS A 151 -21.48 12.51 -10.15
CA HIS A 151 -21.97 12.55 -8.78
C HIS A 151 -22.35 13.97 -8.34
N ALA A 152 -21.51 14.97 -8.63
CA ALA A 152 -21.81 16.37 -8.31
C ALA A 152 -23.06 16.88 -9.03
N LEU A 153 -23.25 16.49 -10.30
CA LEU A 153 -24.46 16.81 -11.05
C LEU A 153 -25.69 16.17 -10.42
N LEU A 154 -25.66 14.87 -10.10
CA LEU A 154 -26.78 14.17 -9.47
C LEU A 154 -27.18 14.81 -8.13
N VAL A 155 -26.18 15.15 -7.30
CA VAL A 155 -26.42 15.87 -6.03
C VAL A 155 -27.06 17.24 -6.28
N SER A 156 -26.63 17.98 -7.31
CA SER A 156 -27.22 19.28 -7.64
C SER A 156 -28.69 19.21 -8.06
N LEU A 157 -29.13 18.06 -8.57
CA LEU A 157 -30.51 17.77 -8.94
C LEU A 157 -31.33 17.22 -7.76
N GLY A 158 -30.72 17.04 -6.58
CA GLY A 158 -31.39 16.52 -5.38
C GLY A 158 -31.48 14.99 -5.32
N PHE A 159 -30.76 14.26 -6.18
CA PHE A 159 -30.67 12.81 -6.08
C PHE A 159 -29.70 12.41 -4.96
N SER A 160 -30.10 11.41 -4.17
CA SER A 160 -29.16 10.69 -3.31
C SER A 160 -28.53 9.56 -4.13
N ASP A 161 -27.20 9.52 -4.17
CA ASP A 161 -26.47 8.48 -4.88
C ASP A 161 -25.64 7.65 -3.92
N GLU A 162 -25.67 6.33 -4.10
CA GLU A 162 -24.73 5.43 -3.44
C GLU A 162 -23.46 5.40 -4.28
N LEU A 163 -22.30 5.75 -3.70
CA LEU A 163 -20.97 5.78 -4.36
C LEU A 163 -20.62 4.55 -5.24
N ARG A 164 -21.34 3.43 -5.08
CA ARG A 164 -21.17 2.18 -5.83
C ARG A 164 -21.98 2.13 -7.15
N SER A 165 -23.01 2.95 -7.32
CA SER A 165 -23.89 2.94 -8.49
C SER A 165 -23.11 3.19 -9.80
N LEU A 166 -22.13 4.11 -9.78
CA LEU A 166 -21.31 4.48 -10.93
C LEU A 166 -20.23 3.44 -11.30
N GLN A 167 -20.03 2.41 -10.47
CA GLN A 167 -19.00 1.38 -10.69
C GLN A 167 -19.45 0.33 -11.71
N SER A 168 -20.74 -0.01 -11.75
CA SER A 168 -21.28 -1.06 -12.62
C SER A 168 -22.02 -0.48 -13.83
N LYS A 169 -22.00 -1.19 -14.96
CA LYS A 169 -22.81 -0.80 -16.13
C LYS A 169 -24.30 -0.72 -15.82
N LYS A 170 -24.80 -1.66 -15.00
CA LYS A 170 -26.20 -1.69 -14.55
C LYS A 170 -26.57 -0.45 -13.74
N GLY A 171 -25.70 -0.03 -12.81
CA GLY A 171 -25.94 1.18 -12.02
C GLY A 171 -25.87 2.46 -12.86
N ARG A 172 -24.94 2.54 -13.82
CA ARG A 172 -24.90 3.64 -14.81
C ARG A 172 -26.18 3.72 -15.64
N GLN A 173 -26.70 2.58 -16.11
CA GLN A 173 -27.96 2.55 -16.86
C GLN A 173 -29.15 3.00 -16.00
N LYS A 174 -29.25 2.53 -14.75
CA LYS A 174 -30.32 2.95 -13.83
C LYS A 174 -30.37 4.46 -13.63
N ILE A 175 -29.20 5.11 -13.58
CA ILE A 175 -29.10 6.58 -13.48
C ILE A 175 -29.65 7.24 -14.74
N LEU A 176 -29.27 6.75 -15.93
CA LEU A 176 -29.82 7.28 -17.19
C LEU A 176 -31.34 7.09 -17.26
N ASP A 177 -31.84 5.89 -16.95
CA ASP A 177 -33.29 5.59 -16.98
C ASP A 177 -34.06 6.53 -16.04
N THR A 178 -33.49 6.84 -14.87
CA THR A 178 -34.07 7.76 -13.90
C THR A 178 -34.13 9.19 -14.45
N LEU A 179 -33.03 9.68 -15.03
CA LEU A 179 -32.99 11.03 -15.62
C LEU A 179 -33.89 11.15 -16.85
N GLU A 180 -33.89 10.16 -17.73
CA GLU A 180 -34.71 10.14 -18.96
C GLU A 180 -36.20 10.01 -18.66
N SER A 181 -36.58 9.40 -17.53
CA SER A 181 -37.98 9.32 -17.10
C SER A 181 -38.58 10.65 -16.62
N ASN A 182 -37.76 11.68 -16.41
CA ASN A 182 -38.19 13.02 -16.03
C ASN A 182 -37.97 14.02 -17.17
N ASN A 183 -39.06 14.60 -17.69
CA ASN A 183 -39.02 15.57 -18.79
C ASN A 183 -38.22 16.85 -18.45
N ASP A 184 -38.00 17.15 -17.17
CA ASP A 184 -37.23 18.32 -16.74
C ASP A 184 -35.71 18.10 -16.83
N TYR A 185 -35.23 16.85 -16.98
CA TYR A 185 -33.80 16.49 -16.91
C TYR A 185 -33.20 16.00 -18.24
N VAL A 186 -33.83 16.36 -19.37
CA VAL A 186 -33.42 15.87 -20.70
C VAL A 186 -31.99 16.27 -21.06
N LEU A 187 -31.54 17.48 -20.69
CA LEU A 187 -30.19 17.96 -20.99
C LEU A 187 -29.15 17.31 -20.08
N GLU A 188 -29.49 17.10 -18.82
CA GLU A 188 -28.67 16.43 -17.82
C GLU A 188 -28.48 14.96 -18.17
N ALA A 189 -29.53 14.27 -18.61
CA ALA A 189 -29.46 12.91 -19.14
C ALA A 189 -28.49 12.82 -20.32
N GLN A 190 -28.56 13.77 -21.27
CA GLN A 190 -27.63 13.83 -22.41
C GLN A 190 -26.17 14.06 -21.97
N SER A 191 -25.96 14.94 -21.00
CA SER A 191 -24.62 15.22 -20.44
C SER A 191 -24.03 13.99 -19.73
N VAL A 192 -24.82 13.34 -18.87
CA VAL A 192 -24.42 12.12 -18.14
C VAL A 192 -24.12 10.98 -19.11
N LYS A 193 -24.92 10.83 -20.17
CA LYS A 193 -24.69 9.84 -21.22
C LYS A 193 -23.33 10.03 -21.90
N LEU A 194 -22.99 11.25 -22.28
CA LEU A 194 -21.67 11.55 -22.87
C LEU A 194 -20.52 11.25 -21.90
N MET A 195 -20.67 11.60 -20.62
CA MET A 195 -19.67 11.28 -19.60
C MET A 195 -19.50 9.76 -19.42
N PHE A 196 -20.57 8.98 -19.49
CA PHE A 196 -20.47 7.51 -19.48
C PHE A 196 -19.75 6.97 -20.71
N GLU A 197 -20.03 7.48 -21.90
CA GLU A 197 -19.30 7.09 -23.12
C GLU A 197 -17.79 7.40 -22.99
N ILE A 198 -17.42 8.54 -22.41
CA ILE A 198 -16.01 8.89 -22.13
C ILE A 198 -15.40 7.89 -21.14
N ILE A 199 -16.10 7.56 -20.05
CA ILE A 199 -15.64 6.57 -19.08
C ILE A 199 -15.39 5.22 -19.75
N GLU A 200 -16.29 4.76 -20.60
CA GLU A 200 -16.14 3.50 -21.33
C GLU A 200 -14.93 3.52 -22.27
N ARG A 201 -14.70 4.62 -22.99
CA ARG A 201 -13.50 4.80 -23.84
C ARG A 201 -12.20 4.80 -23.04
N ILE A 202 -12.20 5.38 -21.86
CA ILE A 202 -11.04 5.35 -20.96
C ILE A 202 -10.81 3.92 -20.46
N GLU A 203 -11.84 3.20 -20.06
CA GLU A 203 -11.77 1.80 -19.62
C GLU A 203 -11.23 0.88 -20.74
N GLU A 204 -11.66 1.08 -21.99
CA GLU A 204 -11.10 0.40 -23.17
C GLU A 204 -9.61 0.71 -23.36
N SER A 205 -9.21 1.97 -23.23
CA SER A 205 -7.82 2.40 -23.35
C SER A 205 -6.93 1.79 -22.27
N VAL A 206 -7.43 1.66 -21.04
CA VAL A 206 -6.74 0.96 -19.95
C VAL A 206 -6.50 -0.51 -20.31
N LYS A 207 -7.49 -1.21 -20.87
CA LYS A 207 -7.33 -2.61 -21.29
C LYS A 207 -6.27 -2.77 -22.39
N ILE A 208 -6.18 -1.82 -23.32
CA ILE A 208 -5.14 -1.82 -24.36
C ILE A 208 -3.75 -1.75 -23.72
N ILE A 209 -3.56 -0.84 -22.75
CA ILE A 209 -2.29 -0.71 -22.03
C ILE A 209 -1.96 -1.98 -21.22
N GLU A 210 -2.95 -2.54 -20.53
CA GLU A 210 -2.76 -3.78 -19.77
C GLU A 210 -2.39 -4.95 -20.68
N LYS A 211 -2.95 -5.04 -21.90
CA LYS A 211 -2.56 -6.03 -22.91
C LYS A 211 -1.11 -5.83 -23.38
N GLN A 212 -0.69 -4.58 -23.60
CA GLN A 212 0.71 -4.28 -23.94
C GLN A 212 1.67 -4.65 -22.81
N LEU A 213 1.29 -4.41 -21.56
CA LEU A 213 2.08 -4.82 -20.39
C LEU A 213 2.18 -6.34 -20.28
N VAL A 214 1.10 -7.08 -20.53
CA VAL A 214 1.14 -8.56 -20.61
C VAL A 214 2.15 -9.01 -21.66
N GLU A 215 2.10 -8.46 -22.87
CA GLU A 215 3.01 -8.86 -23.95
C GLU A 215 4.47 -8.54 -23.61
N LEU A 216 4.75 -7.34 -23.09
CA LEU A 216 6.10 -6.92 -22.70
C LEU A 216 6.70 -7.73 -21.54
N THR A 217 5.86 -8.39 -20.74
CA THR A 217 6.29 -9.10 -19.51
C THR A 217 5.96 -10.58 -19.53
N LYS A 218 5.57 -11.12 -20.69
CA LYS A 218 5.14 -12.51 -20.84
C LYS A 218 6.20 -13.50 -20.34
N ASP A 219 7.44 -13.26 -20.71
CA ASP A 219 8.59 -14.10 -20.37
C ASP A 219 9.45 -13.49 -19.25
N ASP A 220 8.96 -12.45 -18.56
CA ASP A 220 9.68 -11.80 -17.46
C ASP A 220 9.60 -12.67 -16.20
N GLU A 221 10.74 -13.29 -15.84
CA GLU A 221 10.82 -14.22 -14.70
C GLU A 221 10.40 -13.55 -13.38
N MET A 222 10.76 -12.28 -13.19
CA MET A 222 10.41 -11.53 -11.98
C MET A 222 8.90 -11.32 -11.88
N VAL A 223 8.25 -10.90 -12.97
CA VAL A 223 6.78 -10.74 -12.99
C VAL A 223 6.11 -12.08 -12.73
N ASN A 224 6.56 -13.14 -13.39
CA ASN A 224 6.00 -14.49 -13.22
C ASN A 224 6.18 -14.99 -11.78
N ARG A 225 7.35 -14.78 -11.17
CA ARG A 225 7.62 -15.12 -9.77
C ARG A 225 6.80 -14.29 -8.80
N LEU A 226 6.70 -12.98 -9.00
CA LEU A 226 5.89 -12.10 -8.16
C LEU A 226 4.40 -12.48 -8.21
N MET A 227 3.89 -12.88 -9.37
CA MET A 227 2.51 -13.36 -9.49
C MET A 227 2.25 -14.69 -8.76
N THR A 228 3.29 -15.44 -8.37
CA THR A 228 3.13 -16.61 -7.47
C THR A 228 2.87 -16.20 -6.02
N ILE A 229 3.20 -14.95 -5.64
CA ILE A 229 2.93 -14.44 -4.30
C ILE A 229 1.43 -14.18 -4.16
N ARG A 230 0.82 -14.81 -3.16
CA ARG A 230 -0.61 -14.66 -2.88
C ARG A 230 -0.97 -13.18 -2.63
N GLY A 231 -1.94 -12.67 -3.39
CA GLY A 231 -2.36 -11.26 -3.34
C GLY A 231 -1.57 -10.31 -4.27
N CYS A 232 -0.53 -10.78 -4.95
CA CYS A 232 0.22 -10.01 -5.93
C CYS A 232 -0.31 -10.24 -7.36
N GLY A 233 -1.30 -9.45 -7.78
CA GLY A 233 -1.80 -9.46 -9.15
C GLY A 233 -0.87 -8.77 -10.16
N LYS A 234 -1.21 -8.85 -11.45
CA LYS A 234 -0.41 -8.29 -12.57
C LYS A 234 0.02 -6.83 -12.35
N ILE A 235 -0.89 -5.97 -11.90
CA ILE A 235 -0.59 -4.54 -11.68
C ILE A 235 0.50 -4.36 -10.62
N THR A 236 0.40 -5.08 -9.51
CA THR A 236 1.39 -5.07 -8.43
C THR A 236 2.72 -5.64 -8.91
N ALA A 237 2.71 -6.77 -9.61
CA ALA A 237 3.90 -7.41 -10.15
C ALA A 237 4.64 -6.49 -11.13
N TRP A 238 3.94 -5.90 -12.11
CA TRP A 238 4.52 -4.94 -13.06
C TRP A 238 5.09 -3.72 -12.37
N THR A 239 4.42 -3.21 -11.33
CA THR A 239 4.90 -2.04 -10.58
C THR A 239 6.20 -2.38 -9.85
N ILE A 240 6.25 -3.49 -9.12
CA ILE A 240 7.47 -3.89 -8.41
C ILE A 240 8.60 -4.11 -9.42
N ARG A 241 8.37 -4.89 -10.49
CA ARG A 241 9.34 -5.11 -11.58
C ARG A 241 9.85 -3.77 -12.11
N ALA A 242 8.95 -2.86 -12.46
CA ALA A 242 9.30 -1.57 -13.04
C ALA A 242 10.19 -0.72 -12.12
N TYR A 243 10.06 -0.83 -10.80
CA TYR A 243 10.81 0.02 -9.86
C TYR A 243 12.03 -0.64 -9.21
N THR A 244 12.27 -1.93 -9.45
CA THR A 244 13.37 -2.69 -8.84
C THR A 244 14.36 -3.30 -9.83
N GLU A 245 13.97 -3.50 -11.09
CA GLU A 245 14.81 -3.80 -12.27
C GLU A 245 15.64 -5.10 -12.29
N GLU A 246 16.23 -5.54 -11.17
CA GLU A 246 17.09 -6.73 -11.11
C GLU A 246 16.35 -7.95 -10.53
N SER A 247 16.40 -9.07 -11.27
CA SER A 247 15.87 -10.39 -10.89
C SER A 247 16.66 -11.05 -9.76
N ASP A 248 17.98 -10.81 -9.70
CA ASP A 248 18.93 -11.57 -8.88
C ASP A 248 18.79 -11.30 -7.38
N LYS A 249 18.03 -10.26 -7.04
CA LYS A 249 17.73 -9.87 -5.66
C LYS A 249 16.44 -10.48 -5.13
N ILE A 250 15.66 -11.19 -5.94
CA ILE A 250 14.43 -11.86 -5.48
C ILE A 250 14.77 -13.28 -5.04
N ILE A 251 15.29 -13.38 -3.82
CA ILE A 251 15.39 -14.65 -3.12
C ILE A 251 13.97 -15.22 -2.99
N THR A 252 13.82 -16.47 -3.39
CA THR A 252 12.61 -17.29 -3.34
C THR A 252 11.85 -17.08 -2.02
N ILE A 253 10.77 -16.29 -2.06
CA ILE A 253 9.78 -16.27 -0.99
C ILE A 253 9.02 -17.58 -1.10
N ARG A 254 9.50 -18.63 -0.41
CA ARG A 254 8.69 -19.84 -0.21
C ARG A 254 7.41 -19.41 0.49
N ALA A 255 6.29 -19.76 -0.13
CA ALA A 255 4.95 -19.54 0.39
C ALA A 255 4.82 -20.13 1.80
N THR A 256 4.92 -19.27 2.81
CA THR A 256 4.41 -19.53 4.16
C THR A 256 3.16 -18.70 4.31
N GLY A 257 1.99 -19.31 4.12
CA GLY A 257 0.69 -18.67 4.30
C GLY A 257 -0.37 -19.19 3.33
N GLY A 258 -0.84 -20.41 3.56
CA GLY A 258 -2.03 -20.94 2.89
C GLY A 258 -3.27 -20.12 3.27
N ALA A 259 -4.11 -19.81 2.30
CA ALA A 259 -5.48 -19.42 2.59
C ALA A 259 -6.45 -20.22 1.69
N VAL A 260 -7.59 -20.55 2.25
CA VAL A 260 -8.74 -21.13 1.56
C VAL A 260 -9.78 -20.01 1.43
N ALA A 261 -10.49 -19.98 0.32
CA ALA A 261 -11.59 -19.04 0.11
C ALA A 261 -12.87 -19.57 0.78
N PHE A 262 -13.70 -18.67 1.31
CA PHE A 262 -15.07 -18.95 1.77
C PHE A 262 -16.05 -18.28 0.83
N ASN A 263 -17.14 -18.97 0.51
CA ASN A 263 -18.34 -18.37 -0.05
C ASN A 263 -19.46 -18.54 0.99
N ILE A 264 -20.14 -17.46 1.38
CA ILE A 264 -21.25 -17.47 2.33
C ILE A 264 -22.51 -17.13 1.55
N ASP A 265 -23.34 -18.13 1.28
CA ASP A 265 -24.66 -17.96 0.66
C ASP A 265 -25.76 -18.14 1.72
N CYS A 266 -26.76 -17.25 1.72
CA CYS A 266 -28.01 -17.42 2.45
C CYS A 266 -29.03 -18.13 1.54
N LEU A 267 -29.49 -19.32 1.94
CA LEU A 267 -30.54 -20.06 1.20
C LEU A 267 -31.90 -19.88 1.87
N ASP A 268 -32.93 -19.62 1.04
CA ASP A 268 -34.33 -19.61 1.45
C ASP A 268 -34.71 -20.88 2.23
N ALA A 269 -35.18 -20.69 3.47
CA ALA A 269 -35.63 -21.75 4.38
C ALA A 269 -37.00 -22.35 3.99
N GLN A 270 -37.30 -22.53 2.70
CA GLN A 270 -38.60 -23.08 2.29
C GLN A 270 -38.64 -24.61 2.22
N TYR A 271 -37.51 -25.32 2.24
CA TYR A 271 -37.54 -26.77 1.96
C TYR A 271 -37.16 -27.71 3.10
N TRP A 272 -36.46 -27.30 4.15
CA TRP A 272 -36.01 -28.24 5.19
C TRP A 272 -36.05 -27.61 6.60
N SER A 273 -37.06 -28.00 7.42
CA SER A 273 -37.24 -27.75 8.87
C SER A 273 -38.27 -26.67 9.29
N PRO A 274 -39.15 -26.92 10.30
CA PRO A 274 -40.12 -25.95 10.82
C PRO A 274 -39.55 -24.87 11.76
N ARG A 275 -38.23 -24.71 11.87
CA ARG A 275 -37.59 -23.82 12.86
C ARG A 275 -36.86 -22.67 12.15
N ARG A 276 -37.16 -21.42 12.52
CA ARG A 276 -36.43 -20.22 12.06
C ARG A 276 -34.99 -20.23 12.57
N GLY A 277 -34.03 -19.92 11.70
CA GLY A 277 -32.61 -19.82 12.04
C GLY A 277 -31.75 -19.41 10.84
N LEU A 278 -30.54 -18.90 11.09
CA LEU A 278 -29.56 -18.58 10.05
C LEU A 278 -28.82 -19.84 9.60
N PHE A 279 -28.55 -19.94 8.29
CA PHE A 279 -27.75 -21.02 7.71
C PHE A 279 -26.50 -20.43 7.07
N PHE A 280 -25.34 -21.01 7.36
CA PHE A 280 -24.07 -20.64 6.75
C PHE A 280 -23.59 -21.80 5.90
N ASN A 281 -23.39 -21.57 4.60
CA ASN A 281 -22.76 -22.55 3.73
C ASN A 281 -21.23 -22.47 3.88
N LEU A 282 -20.59 -23.57 4.27
CA LEU A 282 -19.15 -23.73 4.35
C LEU A 282 -18.72 -24.71 3.25
N PHE A 283 -18.53 -24.20 2.03
CA PHE A 283 -17.99 -25.01 0.94
C PHE A 283 -16.52 -25.36 1.22
N ILE A 284 -16.26 -26.62 1.54
CA ILE A 284 -14.91 -27.19 1.63
C ILE A 284 -14.85 -28.30 0.60
N GLU A 285 -14.31 -28.02 -0.59
CA GLU A 285 -14.05 -29.07 -1.57
C GLU A 285 -12.85 -29.91 -1.09
N GLU A 286 -13.15 -31.18 -0.82
CA GLU A 286 -12.23 -32.31 -0.61
C GLU A 286 -11.26 -32.23 0.59
N LEU A 287 -11.73 -32.74 1.74
CA LEU A 287 -10.87 -33.27 2.79
C LEU A 287 -10.98 -34.81 2.83
N PRO A 288 -9.89 -35.54 3.13
CA PRO A 288 -9.94 -36.99 3.31
C PRO A 288 -11.06 -37.40 4.30
N PRO A 289 -11.89 -38.41 3.99
CA PRO A 289 -13.05 -38.81 4.81
C PRO A 289 -12.74 -39.10 6.28
N ALA A 290 -11.49 -39.44 6.61
CA ALA A 290 -11.02 -39.70 7.97
C ALA A 290 -10.95 -38.47 8.89
N LEU A 291 -11.06 -37.24 8.36
CA LEU A 291 -10.98 -35.98 9.11
C LEU A 291 -12.37 -35.32 9.33
N ALA A 292 -13.46 -36.03 9.03
CA ALA A 292 -14.81 -35.45 8.97
C ALA A 292 -15.55 -35.37 10.33
N THR A 293 -15.13 -36.13 11.35
CA THR A 293 -15.99 -36.44 12.51
C THR A 293 -15.71 -35.66 13.81
N ASN A 294 -14.61 -34.89 13.90
CA ASN A 294 -14.26 -34.12 15.10
C ASN A 294 -13.89 -32.67 14.74
N ARG A 295 -14.87 -31.90 14.30
CA ARG A 295 -14.69 -30.51 13.88
C ARG A 295 -15.28 -29.57 14.92
N ARG A 296 -14.50 -28.58 15.38
CA ARG A 296 -15.02 -27.44 16.14
C ARG A 296 -14.82 -26.14 15.37
N LEU A 297 -15.88 -25.38 15.19
CA LEU A 297 -15.85 -24.05 14.58
C LEU A 297 -16.02 -23.02 15.68
N LYS A 298 -15.07 -22.08 15.83
CA LYS A 298 -15.23 -20.90 16.68
C LYS A 298 -15.47 -19.69 15.80
N ILE A 299 -16.61 -19.02 15.94
CA ILE A 299 -16.90 -17.80 15.18
C ILE A 299 -16.84 -16.59 16.10
N ARG A 300 -16.16 -15.51 15.67
CA ARG A 300 -16.24 -14.20 16.32
C ARG A 300 -16.79 -13.18 15.34
N ALA A 301 -17.75 -12.38 15.81
CA ALA A 301 -18.33 -11.27 15.06
C ALA A 301 -17.84 -9.93 15.61
N GLU A 302 -17.44 -9.01 14.73
CA GLU A 302 -17.22 -7.60 15.08
C GLU A 302 -18.28 -6.72 14.42
N ARG A 303 -18.86 -5.80 15.18
CA ARG A 303 -19.82 -4.81 14.68
C ARG A 303 -19.08 -3.50 14.41
N ASP A 304 -19.18 -2.97 13.19
CA ASP A 304 -18.67 -1.63 12.84
C ASP A 304 -17.19 -1.43 13.23
N HIS A 305 -16.38 -2.50 13.10
CA HIS A 305 -14.96 -2.55 13.46
C HIS A 305 -14.64 -2.31 14.95
N ARG A 306 -15.62 -2.44 15.84
CA ARG A 306 -15.45 -2.47 17.31
C ARG A 306 -15.97 -3.81 17.84
N TRP A 307 -15.21 -4.43 18.74
CA TRP A 307 -15.64 -5.70 19.32
C TRP A 307 -16.79 -5.47 20.30
N GLN A 308 -17.90 -6.16 20.05
CA GLN A 308 -19.03 -6.25 20.98
C GLN A 308 -19.40 -7.73 21.14
N GLY A 309 -18.53 -8.52 21.78
CA GLY A 309 -18.88 -9.78 22.43
C GLY A 309 -19.71 -10.82 21.67
N GLY A 310 -19.07 -11.77 20.99
CA GLY A 310 -19.71 -13.02 20.58
C GLY A 310 -18.68 -14.09 20.22
N GLU A 311 -18.58 -15.15 21.02
CA GLU A 311 -17.79 -16.34 20.70
C GLU A 311 -18.67 -17.58 20.88
N GLN A 312 -18.79 -18.42 19.86
CA GLN A 312 -19.53 -19.68 19.98
C GLN A 312 -18.76 -20.83 19.34
N TYR A 313 -18.73 -21.97 20.03
CA TYR A 313 -18.10 -23.21 19.58
C TYR A 313 -19.16 -24.18 19.08
N PHE A 314 -18.95 -24.79 17.91
CA PHE A 314 -19.89 -25.74 17.32
C PHE A 314 -19.22 -27.07 17.03
N GLU A 315 -19.81 -28.19 17.46
CA GLU A 315 -19.45 -29.52 16.94
C GLU A 315 -20.21 -29.74 15.63
N THR A 316 -19.51 -29.84 14.49
CA THR A 316 -20.21 -30.00 13.21
C THR A 316 -20.68 -31.45 13.06
N TYR A 317 -21.97 -31.71 13.25
CA TYR A 317 -22.60 -32.94 12.76
C TYR A 317 -23.34 -32.65 11.45
N GLN A 318 -23.15 -33.57 10.51
CA GLN A 318 -23.34 -33.38 9.07
C GLN A 318 -24.82 -33.33 8.66
N VAL A 319 -25.25 -32.20 8.12
CA VAL A 319 -26.19 -32.16 6.98
C VAL A 319 -25.51 -31.33 5.88
N GLY A 320 -24.56 -31.95 5.20
CA GLY A 320 -23.76 -31.29 4.17
C GLY A 320 -22.84 -30.19 4.70
N ASN A 321 -22.69 -29.12 3.92
CA ASN A 321 -21.78 -28.00 4.15
C ASN A 321 -22.38 -26.90 5.06
N TYR A 322 -23.55 -27.10 5.68
CA TYR A 322 -24.28 -26.02 6.35
C TYR A 322 -24.10 -26.02 7.87
N VAL A 323 -23.89 -24.83 8.46
CA VAL A 323 -23.97 -24.60 9.92
C VAL A 323 -25.25 -23.82 10.22
N TRP A 324 -26.11 -24.38 11.08
CA TRP A 324 -27.39 -23.80 11.46
C TRP A 324 -27.30 -23.07 12.80
N PHE A 325 -27.88 -21.88 12.87
CA PHE A 325 -27.95 -21.02 14.04
C PHE A 325 -29.42 -20.85 14.43
N PRO A 326 -29.87 -21.44 15.54
CA PRO A 326 -31.24 -21.21 16.01
C PRO A 326 -31.43 -19.74 16.36
N GLU A 327 -32.54 -19.16 15.93
CA GLU A 327 -32.94 -17.81 16.33
C GLU A 327 -33.39 -17.85 17.80
N ASP A 328 -32.43 -17.63 18.71
CA ASP A 328 -32.63 -17.58 20.16
C ASP A 328 -32.22 -16.19 20.66
N GLU A 329 -33.16 -15.46 21.28
CA GLU A 329 -32.95 -14.09 21.78
C GLU A 329 -31.91 -14.02 22.90
N GLU A 330 -31.59 -15.14 23.56
CA GLU A 330 -30.52 -15.20 24.56
C GLU A 330 -29.12 -15.46 23.95
N ASN A 331 -29.01 -15.77 22.66
CA ASN A 331 -27.71 -16.03 22.02
C ASN A 331 -26.94 -14.73 21.79
N GLU A 332 -25.89 -14.51 22.60
CA GLU A 332 -24.97 -13.37 22.52
C GLU A 332 -24.43 -13.15 21.10
N PHE A 333 -24.14 -14.21 20.35
CA PHE A 333 -23.65 -14.11 18.96
C PHE A 333 -24.70 -13.48 18.03
N ILE A 334 -25.97 -13.84 18.15
CA ILE A 334 -27.06 -13.24 17.36
C ILE A 334 -27.30 -11.78 17.77
N LYS A 335 -27.13 -11.44 19.05
CA LYS A 335 -27.23 -10.04 19.51
C LYS A 335 -26.17 -9.13 18.86
N VAL A 336 -24.96 -9.62 18.61
CA VAL A 336 -23.90 -8.86 17.90
C VAL A 336 -24.28 -8.58 16.45
N LEU A 337 -24.90 -9.56 15.78
CA LEU A 337 -25.22 -9.51 14.36
C LEU A 337 -26.44 -8.61 14.07
N LYS A 338 -27.42 -8.55 14.98
CA LYS A 338 -28.63 -7.74 14.82
C LYS A 338 -28.29 -6.24 14.77
N GLY A 339 -28.55 -5.61 13.62
CA GLY A 339 -28.42 -4.15 13.40
C GLY A 339 -27.00 -3.63 13.15
N ALA A 340 -26.06 -4.49 12.79
CA ALA A 340 -24.70 -4.10 12.37
C ALA A 340 -24.67 -3.72 10.88
N GLU A 341 -24.04 -2.59 10.53
CA GLU A 341 -23.85 -2.19 9.11
C GLU A 341 -22.72 -3.00 8.46
N LYS A 342 -21.71 -3.41 9.25
CA LYS A 342 -20.62 -4.29 8.83
C LYS A 342 -20.31 -5.32 9.89
N ILE A 343 -20.20 -6.58 9.47
CA ILE A 343 -19.89 -7.70 10.34
C ILE A 343 -18.56 -8.31 9.89
N PHE A 344 -17.56 -8.36 10.77
CA PHE A 344 -16.32 -9.11 10.52
C PHE A 344 -16.42 -10.47 11.19
N LEU A 345 -16.26 -11.53 10.42
CA LEU A 345 -16.25 -12.89 10.94
C LEU A 345 -14.82 -13.42 10.97
N THR A 346 -14.42 -13.91 12.14
CA THR A 346 -13.24 -14.77 12.27
C THR A 346 -13.71 -16.18 12.61
N ALA A 347 -13.24 -17.16 11.84
CA ALA A 347 -13.58 -18.56 12.03
C ALA A 347 -12.31 -19.35 12.39
N ASP A 348 -12.24 -19.91 13.59
CA ASP A 348 -11.19 -20.87 13.96
C ASP A 348 -11.73 -22.28 13.69
N TYR A 349 -11.15 -22.96 12.69
CA TYR A 349 -11.49 -24.34 12.33
C TYR A 349 -10.56 -25.29 13.06
N ILE A 350 -11.10 -26.17 13.91
CA ILE A 350 -10.35 -27.08 14.77
C ILE A 350 -10.65 -28.53 14.38
N ILE A 351 -9.65 -29.29 13.93
CA ILE A 351 -9.75 -30.74 13.68
C ILE A 351 -9.00 -31.50 14.77
N ASN A 352 -9.66 -32.44 15.45
CA ASN A 352 -8.96 -33.38 16.33
C ASN A 352 -8.57 -34.66 15.57
N TYR A 353 -7.26 -34.92 15.43
CA TYR A 353 -6.74 -36.14 14.82
C TYR A 353 -5.69 -36.80 15.73
N LYS A 354 -5.94 -38.04 16.14
CA LYS A 354 -5.09 -38.82 17.07
C LYS A 354 -4.77 -38.09 18.38
N GLY A 355 -5.74 -37.35 18.93
CA GLY A 355 -5.59 -36.62 20.19
C GLY A 355 -4.84 -35.28 20.07
N ILE A 356 -4.58 -34.82 18.85
CA ILE A 356 -3.93 -33.54 18.55
C ILE A 356 -4.94 -32.64 17.84
N ASP A 357 -5.10 -31.41 18.34
CA ASP A 357 -5.97 -30.39 17.74
C ASP A 357 -5.19 -29.56 16.71
N PHE A 358 -5.68 -29.54 15.48
CA PHE A 358 -5.19 -28.71 14.37
C PHE A 358 -6.13 -27.52 14.21
N ALA A 359 -5.62 -26.28 14.26
CA ALA A 359 -6.47 -25.09 14.12
C ALA A 359 -6.03 -24.18 12.98
N GLN A 360 -6.99 -23.62 12.24
CA GLN A 360 -6.75 -22.59 11.23
C GLN A 360 -7.75 -21.45 11.37
N THR A 361 -7.25 -20.22 11.44
CA THR A 361 -8.06 -19.01 11.55
C THR A 361 -8.28 -18.38 10.18
N PHE A 362 -9.52 -18.07 9.87
CA PHE A 362 -9.94 -17.45 8.62
C PHE A 362 -10.65 -16.12 8.87
N TYR A 363 -10.58 -15.20 7.89
CA TYR A 363 -11.09 -13.84 8.00
C TYR A 363 -12.05 -13.55 6.83
N GLY A 364 -13.25 -13.05 7.13
CA GLY A 364 -14.25 -12.64 6.15
C GLY A 364 -14.97 -11.36 6.57
N ASN A 365 -15.41 -10.58 5.58
CA ASN A 365 -16.22 -9.38 5.79
C ASN A 365 -17.62 -9.60 5.22
N TRP A 366 -18.63 -9.30 6.02
CA TRP A 366 -20.05 -9.33 5.67
C TRP A 366 -20.55 -7.88 5.60
N ALA A 367 -21.10 -7.51 4.44
CA ALA A 367 -21.80 -6.25 4.25
C ALA A 367 -23.32 -6.49 4.28
N ASP A 368 -24.00 -5.71 5.13
CA ASP A 368 -25.46 -5.57 5.29
C ASP A 368 -26.23 -6.80 5.85
N TRP A 369 -26.90 -6.60 7.00
CA TRP A 369 -27.92 -7.50 7.57
C TRP A 369 -29.29 -6.83 7.44
N ASP A 370 -30.15 -7.36 6.57
CA ASP A 370 -31.56 -6.95 6.40
C ASP A 370 -32.48 -8.17 6.54
N GLU A 371 -33.52 -8.06 7.37
CA GLU A 371 -34.52 -9.10 7.64
C GLU A 371 -35.31 -9.55 6.39
N GLN A 372 -35.19 -8.84 5.26
CA GLN A 372 -36.04 -9.06 4.08
C GLN A 372 -35.33 -9.51 2.80
N ASN A 373 -33.99 -9.65 2.74
CA ASN A 373 -33.29 -9.94 1.48
C ASN A 373 -32.20 -11.02 1.58
N ASN A 374 -32.30 -12.03 0.70
CA ASN A 374 -31.22 -12.96 0.37
C ASN A 374 -30.04 -12.21 -0.29
N CYS A 375 -28.84 -12.34 0.25
CA CYS A 375 -27.62 -11.76 -0.31
C CYS A 375 -26.80 -12.81 -1.06
N GLU A 376 -26.42 -12.50 -2.31
CA GLU A 376 -25.37 -13.18 -3.07
C GLU A 376 -24.04 -12.42 -2.96
N ILE A 377 -22.93 -13.14 -2.79
CA ILE A 377 -21.57 -12.61 -2.90
C ILE A 377 -21.12 -12.71 -4.37
N PRO A 378 -20.41 -11.72 -4.96
CA PRO A 378 -19.81 -11.88 -6.28
C PRO A 378 -18.73 -12.97 -6.26
N ASP A 379 -18.86 -13.95 -7.14
CA ASP A 379 -17.94 -15.09 -7.36
C ASP A 379 -16.47 -14.78 -7.07
N SER A 380 -15.89 -15.49 -6.09
CA SER A 380 -14.43 -15.54 -5.89
C SER A 380 -13.94 -17.00 -5.90
N ASN A 381 -13.77 -17.55 -7.10
CA ASN A 381 -13.16 -18.86 -7.30
C ASN A 381 -11.64 -18.80 -7.07
N TRP A 382 -11.15 -19.36 -5.95
CA TRP A 382 -9.72 -19.61 -5.73
C TRP A 382 -9.49 -20.87 -4.87
N PHE A 383 -9.19 -22.01 -5.51
CA PHE A 383 -8.60 -23.21 -4.89
C PHE A 383 -7.09 -23.25 -5.21
N THR A 384 -6.16 -23.78 -4.39
CA THR A 384 -5.96 -25.22 -4.11
C THR A 384 -4.81 -25.49 -3.09
N ASP A 385 -4.81 -26.73 -2.57
CA ASP A 385 -3.77 -27.65 -2.06
C ASP A 385 -3.05 -27.47 -0.70
N TYR A 386 -3.09 -28.54 0.12
CA TYR A 386 -2.64 -28.61 1.53
C TYR A 386 -1.61 -29.72 1.74
N ASP A 387 -0.36 -29.37 1.99
CA ASP A 387 0.62 -30.33 2.52
C ASP A 387 1.72 -29.73 3.42
N ALA A 388 1.56 -28.51 3.95
CA ALA A 388 2.60 -27.92 4.79
C ALA A 388 2.10 -26.89 5.81
N LEU A 389 1.29 -27.29 6.79
CA LEU A 389 1.04 -26.46 7.98
C LEU A 389 1.50 -27.20 9.24
N ASP A 390 2.67 -26.76 9.69
CA ASP A 390 3.36 -27.15 10.91
C ASP A 390 2.64 -26.58 12.16
N GLN A 391 2.89 -27.24 13.28
CA GLN A 391 2.10 -27.28 14.51
C GLN A 391 2.31 -26.04 15.40
N SER A 392 1.33 -25.16 15.47
CA SER A 392 0.94 -24.40 16.68
C SER A 392 -0.22 -23.46 16.33
N VAL A 393 -1.26 -23.42 17.16
CA VAL A 393 -2.33 -22.43 17.04
C VAL A 393 -1.68 -21.05 17.24
N ALA A 394 -1.47 -20.28 16.17
CA ALA A 394 -0.81 -18.97 16.24
C ALA A 394 -1.73 -17.96 16.94
N LYS A 395 -1.70 -17.94 18.26
CA LYS A 395 -2.20 -16.82 19.07
C LYS A 395 -1.37 -15.58 18.72
N LEU A 396 -2.03 -14.45 18.47
CA LEU A 396 -1.33 -13.18 18.27
C LEU A 396 -0.73 -12.69 19.59
N ALA A 397 0.41 -12.01 19.51
CA ALA A 397 0.92 -11.25 20.63
C ALA A 397 -0.05 -10.11 20.99
N ARG A 398 -0.03 -9.68 22.25
CA ARG A 398 -0.98 -8.70 22.79
C ARG A 398 -0.25 -7.49 23.37
N VAL A 399 -0.73 -6.29 23.06
CA VAL A 399 -0.25 -5.01 23.61
C VAL A 399 -1.38 -4.36 24.41
N GLU A 400 -1.18 -4.21 25.70
CA GLU A 400 -2.07 -3.49 26.62
C GLU A 400 -1.51 -2.09 26.91
N ILE A 401 -2.34 -1.07 26.77
CA ILE A 401 -2.02 0.34 26.99
C ILE A 401 -2.97 0.87 28.06
N GLU A 402 -2.44 1.34 29.18
CA GLU A 402 -3.22 1.89 30.29
C GLU A 402 -2.86 3.35 30.50
N SER A 403 -3.80 4.28 30.30
CA SER A 403 -3.63 5.71 30.59
C SER A 403 -3.43 5.92 32.08
N ILE A 404 -2.48 6.79 32.42
CA ILE A 404 -2.17 7.18 33.81
C ILE A 404 -2.96 8.42 34.22
N ASP A 405 -3.15 9.38 33.30
CA ASP A 405 -3.61 10.73 33.64
C ASP A 405 -5.15 10.88 33.53
N ASN A 406 -5.84 10.05 32.74
CA ASN A 406 -7.27 10.22 32.41
C ASN A 406 -8.19 9.07 32.86
N GLU A 407 -7.86 8.36 33.95
CA GLU A 407 -8.73 7.33 34.57
C GLU A 407 -9.35 6.31 33.59
N GLY A 408 -8.64 5.95 32.52
CA GLY A 408 -9.14 4.97 31.56
C GLY A 408 -9.97 5.54 30.40
N ASP A 409 -10.07 6.85 30.22
CA ASP A 409 -10.75 7.44 29.06
C ASP A 409 -10.01 7.10 27.73
N PRO A 410 -10.62 6.33 26.80
CA PRO A 410 -10.02 6.03 25.50
C PRO A 410 -10.08 7.22 24.53
N ASN A 411 -10.59 8.38 24.94
CA ASN A 411 -10.80 9.50 24.03
C ASN A 411 -9.51 9.98 23.34
N PHE A 412 -8.34 9.81 23.98
CA PHE A 412 -7.05 10.15 23.38
C PHE A 412 -6.69 9.30 22.15
N VAL A 413 -7.29 8.11 21.98
CA VAL A 413 -7.14 7.27 20.78
C VAL A 413 -8.27 7.45 19.76
N SER A 414 -9.44 7.97 20.16
CA SER A 414 -10.62 8.06 19.30
C SER A 414 -11.00 9.47 18.82
N ALA A 415 -10.79 10.52 19.61
CA ALA A 415 -11.18 11.88 19.23
C ALA A 415 -10.20 12.61 18.30
N PRO A 416 -8.86 12.49 18.46
CA PRO A 416 -7.96 13.39 17.74
C PRO A 416 -7.99 13.25 16.21
N VAL A 417 -7.92 14.38 15.53
CA VAL A 417 -7.76 14.49 14.07
C VAL A 417 -6.62 15.47 13.78
N ALA A 418 -5.75 15.14 12.82
CA ALA A 418 -4.59 15.94 12.46
C ALA A 418 -4.97 17.36 12.01
N SER A 419 -4.23 18.37 12.47
CA SER A 419 -4.55 19.80 12.29
C SER A 419 -4.82 20.20 10.84
N HIS A 420 -3.90 19.83 9.93
CA HIS A 420 -4.04 20.13 8.49
C HIS A 420 -5.26 19.47 7.84
N VAL A 421 -5.74 18.32 8.36
CA VAL A 421 -6.95 17.66 7.86
C VAL A 421 -8.20 18.40 8.33
N LYS A 422 -8.19 18.87 9.58
CA LYS A 422 -9.28 19.69 10.14
C LYS A 422 -9.40 21.03 9.41
N GLU A 423 -8.27 21.67 9.11
CA GLU A 423 -8.22 22.92 8.35
C GLU A 423 -8.85 22.78 6.97
N GLN A 424 -8.54 21.69 6.25
CA GLN A 424 -9.20 21.39 4.98
C GLN A 424 -10.69 21.08 5.16
N ALA A 425 -11.08 20.30 6.16
CA ALA A 425 -12.48 19.92 6.37
C ALA A 425 -13.40 21.12 6.69
N LYS A 426 -12.86 22.15 7.36
CA LYS A 426 -13.59 23.41 7.65
C LYS A 426 -14.06 24.15 6.40
N GLU A 427 -13.38 23.98 5.26
CA GLU A 427 -13.77 24.66 4.01
C GLU A 427 -15.00 24.01 3.34
N TRP A 428 -15.34 22.76 3.66
CA TRP A 428 -16.30 21.97 2.88
C TRP A 428 -17.63 21.67 3.59
N ASN A 429 -17.67 21.58 4.92
CA ASN A 429 -18.89 21.16 5.64
C ASN A 429 -19.08 21.94 6.97
N ALA A 430 -20.08 22.82 7.05
CA ALA A 430 -20.52 23.43 8.31
C ALA A 430 -21.88 22.85 8.75
N PRO A 431 -22.10 22.50 10.03
CA PRO A 431 -21.23 22.73 11.19
C PRO A 431 -20.30 21.54 11.51
N TYR A 432 -18.98 21.71 11.33
CA TYR A 432 -17.97 20.72 11.69
C TYR A 432 -17.59 20.83 13.17
N VAL A 433 -17.75 19.76 13.95
CA VAL A 433 -17.24 19.67 15.32
C VAL A 433 -15.71 19.62 15.27
N ILE A 434 -15.05 20.61 15.88
CA ILE A 434 -13.59 20.72 15.86
C ILE A 434 -13.00 19.64 16.77
N ALA A 435 -12.55 18.53 16.17
CA ALA A 435 -11.80 17.51 16.89
C ALA A 435 -10.48 18.07 17.47
N PRO A 436 -10.01 17.58 18.62
CA PRO A 436 -8.73 17.99 19.21
C PRO A 436 -7.54 17.56 18.34
N ASP A 437 -6.39 18.23 18.51
CA ASP A 437 -5.13 17.78 17.89
C ASP A 437 -4.61 16.51 18.58
N PRO A 438 -3.90 15.62 17.88
CA PRO A 438 -3.27 14.47 18.52
C PRO A 438 -2.25 14.88 19.59
N TRP A 439 -2.53 14.53 20.85
CA TRP A 439 -1.63 14.74 21.98
C TRP A 439 -1.02 13.43 22.47
N TYR A 440 0.07 13.53 23.24
CA TYR A 440 0.69 12.39 23.91
C TYR A 440 0.06 12.18 25.28
N GLU A 441 -0.58 11.03 25.46
CA GLU A 441 -1.12 10.56 26.72
C GLU A 441 -0.08 9.71 27.45
N LYS A 442 0.16 9.96 28.74
CA LYS A 442 1.07 9.10 29.52
C LYS A 442 0.40 7.76 29.81
N CYS A 443 1.11 6.68 29.53
CA CYS A 443 0.57 5.33 29.65
C CYS A 443 1.59 4.38 30.31
N LYS A 444 1.08 3.32 30.94
CA LYS A 444 1.82 2.07 31.15
C LYS A 444 1.53 1.14 29.97
N ILE A 445 2.55 0.46 29.48
CA ILE A 445 2.42 -0.50 28.37
C ILE A 445 2.90 -1.87 28.82
N THR A 446 2.08 -2.89 28.57
CA THR A 446 2.39 -4.30 28.82
C THR A 446 2.27 -5.08 27.52
N VAL A 447 3.26 -5.92 27.22
CA VAL A 447 3.29 -6.74 26.01
C VAL A 447 3.37 -8.21 26.38
N TYR A 448 2.50 -9.01 25.79
CA TYR A 448 2.47 -10.46 25.90
C TYR A 448 2.86 -11.06 24.56
N ASP A 449 3.69 -12.10 24.59
CA ASP A 449 4.00 -12.87 23.39
C ASP A 449 2.79 -13.72 22.95
N ALA A 450 2.94 -14.40 21.81
CA ALA A 450 1.94 -15.33 21.28
C ALA A 450 1.57 -16.47 22.27
N SER A 451 2.43 -16.82 23.23
CA SER A 451 2.10 -17.83 24.24
C SER A 451 1.18 -17.28 25.35
N GLY A 452 0.98 -15.96 25.40
CA GLY A 452 0.28 -15.25 26.46
C GLY A 452 1.19 -14.91 27.65
N LYS A 453 2.51 -15.08 27.51
CA LYS A 453 3.47 -14.75 28.57
C LYS A 453 3.88 -13.28 28.46
N LYS A 454 3.95 -12.59 29.60
CA LYS A 454 4.49 -11.23 29.68
C LYS A 454 5.96 -11.20 29.23
N THR A 455 6.26 -10.29 28.32
CA THR A 455 7.63 -9.97 27.89
C THR A 455 8.32 -9.05 28.90
N ASP A 456 9.57 -8.64 28.62
CA ASP A 456 10.30 -7.64 29.41
C ASP A 456 9.61 -6.26 29.42
N VAL A 457 8.71 -6.01 28.47
CA VAL A 457 7.85 -4.82 28.46
C VAL A 457 6.61 -5.14 29.29
N ASN A 458 6.73 -5.01 30.61
CA ASN A 458 5.63 -5.18 31.55
C ASN A 458 5.43 -3.90 32.37
N GLU A 459 4.23 -3.32 32.31
CA GLU A 459 3.90 -2.03 32.95
C GLU A 459 4.93 -0.92 32.68
N THR A 460 5.54 -0.94 31.49
CA THR A 460 6.62 -0.02 31.15
C THR A 460 6.07 1.35 30.81
N ALA A 461 6.63 2.39 31.44
CA ALA A 461 6.22 3.76 31.21
C ALA A 461 6.53 4.26 29.78
N GLY A 462 5.56 4.95 29.20
CA GLY A 462 5.69 5.63 27.92
C GLY A 462 4.55 6.60 27.67
N GLN A 463 4.49 7.09 26.43
CA GLN A 463 3.44 7.99 25.97
C GLN A 463 2.84 7.46 24.67
N VAL A 464 1.52 7.55 24.52
CA VAL A 464 0.82 7.09 23.31
C VAL A 464 0.06 8.25 22.69
N LYS A 465 0.09 8.33 21.36
CA LYS A 465 -0.70 9.30 20.60
C LYS A 465 -1.27 8.74 19.32
N VAL A 466 -2.36 9.32 18.83
CA VAL A 466 -2.82 9.12 17.46
C VAL A 466 -1.77 9.61 16.45
N ARG A 467 -1.59 8.85 15.36
CA ARG A 467 -0.67 9.20 14.27
C ARG A 467 -1.32 9.11 12.89
N GLY A 468 -0.63 9.75 11.93
CA GLY A 468 -1.04 9.78 10.53
C GLY A 468 -1.66 11.12 10.15
N ASN A 469 -2.15 11.17 8.92
CA ASN A 469 -2.75 12.37 8.33
C ASN A 469 -4.25 12.12 8.18
N TYR A 470 -4.75 11.88 6.96
CA TYR A 470 -6.15 11.51 6.72
C TYR A 470 -6.59 10.25 7.47
N THR A 471 -5.68 9.34 7.80
CA THR A 471 -6.01 8.14 8.60
C THR A 471 -6.50 8.48 10.02
N THR A 472 -6.29 9.71 10.48
CA THR A 472 -6.83 10.19 11.75
C THR A 472 -8.32 10.48 11.70
N THR A 473 -8.97 10.47 10.52
CA THR A 473 -10.43 10.60 10.43
C THR A 473 -11.16 9.25 10.54
N TYR A 474 -10.44 8.13 10.65
CA TYR A 474 -11.04 6.80 10.76
C TYR A 474 -11.44 6.48 12.20
N ASP A 475 -12.37 5.55 12.37
CA ASP A 475 -12.83 5.10 13.70
C ASP A 475 -11.74 4.33 14.43
N LYS A 476 -11.01 3.48 13.69
CA LYS A 476 -9.83 2.78 14.19
C LYS A 476 -8.57 3.51 13.73
N LYS A 477 -7.99 4.30 14.64
CA LYS A 477 -6.82 5.13 14.35
C LYS A 477 -5.52 4.39 14.61
N SER A 478 -4.50 4.70 13.80
CA SER A 478 -3.13 4.25 14.05
C SER A 478 -2.51 4.99 15.22
N LEU A 479 -1.73 4.30 16.04
CA LEU A 479 -1.12 4.83 17.25
C LEU A 479 0.41 4.88 17.14
N ARG A 480 1.02 5.80 17.87
CA ARG A 480 2.47 5.88 18.09
C ARG A 480 2.73 5.72 19.57
N ILE A 481 3.60 4.79 19.92
CA ILE A 481 4.11 4.58 21.27
C ILE A 481 5.51 5.20 21.35
N LYS A 482 5.74 6.01 22.40
CA LYS A 482 7.04 6.59 22.73
C LYS A 482 7.40 6.22 24.15
N PHE A 483 8.28 5.23 24.31
CA PHE A 483 8.79 4.83 25.62
C PHE A 483 9.83 5.81 26.16
N ASP A 484 9.91 5.90 27.49
CA ASP A 484 10.92 6.71 28.19
C ASP A 484 12.34 6.18 27.92
N LYS A 485 12.48 4.85 27.92
CA LYS A 485 13.71 4.10 27.63
C LYS A 485 13.51 3.20 26.40
N LYS A 486 14.62 2.85 25.74
CA LYS A 486 14.56 1.98 24.56
C LYS A 486 14.05 0.59 24.96
N GLN A 487 13.00 0.11 24.30
CA GLN A 487 12.41 -1.20 24.53
C GLN A 487 12.55 -2.11 23.31
N ASP A 488 12.70 -3.40 23.58
CA ASP A 488 12.49 -4.48 22.62
C ASP A 488 10.99 -4.77 22.57
N MET A 489 10.43 -4.90 21.38
CA MET A 489 9.04 -5.30 21.19
C MET A 489 9.02 -6.56 20.34
N LEU A 490 8.69 -7.70 20.96
CA LEU A 490 8.53 -9.01 20.31
C LEU A 490 9.74 -9.50 19.51
N GLY A 491 10.96 -9.04 19.83
CA GLY A 491 12.15 -9.46 19.12
C GLY A 491 12.27 -8.86 17.70
N LEU A 492 11.47 -7.84 17.39
CA LEU A 492 11.46 -7.21 16.07
C LEU A 492 12.79 -6.50 15.78
N ASN A 493 13.11 -6.39 14.49
CA ASN A 493 14.32 -5.75 13.97
C ASN A 493 15.61 -6.29 14.60
N VAL A 494 15.87 -7.59 14.44
CA VAL A 494 17.14 -8.20 14.83
C VAL A 494 18.30 -7.60 14.03
N ASN A 495 19.41 -7.32 14.72
CA ASN A 495 20.66 -6.92 14.08
C ASN A 495 21.41 -8.14 13.50
N GLU A 496 22.52 -7.87 12.81
CA GLU A 496 23.39 -8.89 12.18
C GLU A 496 23.91 -9.96 13.15
N LYS A 497 23.89 -9.69 14.46
CA LYS A 497 24.30 -10.62 15.52
C LYS A 497 23.12 -11.41 16.11
N GLY A 498 21.94 -11.35 15.47
CA GLY A 498 20.72 -12.04 15.90
C GLY A 498 20.07 -11.45 17.16
N LYS A 499 20.44 -10.23 17.57
CA LYS A 499 19.89 -9.57 18.76
C LYS A 499 18.85 -8.53 18.36
N ALA A 500 17.67 -8.58 18.97
CA ALA A 500 16.60 -7.61 18.76
C ALA A 500 17.05 -6.18 19.09
N ASN A 501 16.73 -5.24 18.21
CA ASN A 501 17.04 -3.83 18.42
C ASN A 501 16.02 -3.19 19.36
N LYS A 502 16.52 -2.38 20.30
CA LYS A 502 15.68 -1.64 21.25
C LYS A 502 15.47 -0.22 20.78
N TYR A 503 14.21 0.23 20.76
CA TYR A 503 13.84 1.56 20.30
C TYR A 503 12.88 2.27 21.25
N LYS A 504 12.90 3.62 21.21
CA LYS A 504 11.93 4.43 21.98
C LYS A 504 10.60 4.56 21.24
N ASN A 505 10.63 4.64 19.90
CA ASN A 505 9.46 4.95 19.09
C ASN A 505 9.00 3.71 18.31
N TRP A 506 7.75 3.32 18.55
CA TRP A 506 7.05 2.22 17.90
C TRP A 506 5.69 2.70 17.38
N VAL A 507 5.13 1.98 16.42
CA VAL A 507 3.86 2.33 15.79
C VAL A 507 2.95 1.12 15.76
N LEU A 508 1.67 1.37 15.99
CA LEU A 508 0.59 0.41 15.79
C LEU A 508 -0.21 0.90 14.59
N LEU A 509 -0.02 0.27 13.43
CA LEU A 509 -0.73 0.60 12.20
C LEU A 509 -2.07 -0.12 12.19
N SER A 510 -3.15 0.65 12.13
CA SER A 510 -4.52 0.12 12.15
C SER A 510 -4.87 -0.69 10.90
N SER A 511 -4.16 -0.47 9.80
CA SER A 511 -4.44 -1.03 8.47
C SER A 511 -5.93 -0.95 8.07
N TYR A 512 -6.64 0.10 8.52
CA TYR A 512 -8.10 0.19 8.48
C TYR A 512 -8.72 0.02 7.08
N LYS A 513 -8.04 0.55 6.04
CA LYS A 513 -8.46 0.41 4.65
C LYS A 513 -7.97 -0.86 3.97
N ASP A 514 -7.04 -1.56 4.60
CA ASP A 514 -6.50 -2.80 4.10
C ASP A 514 -7.30 -3.98 4.68
N ALA A 515 -8.28 -4.44 3.91
CA ALA A 515 -9.11 -5.59 4.28
C ALA A 515 -8.32 -6.88 4.55
N SER A 516 -7.06 -6.98 4.14
CA SER A 516 -6.20 -8.12 4.46
C SER A 516 -5.39 -7.93 5.74
N LEU A 517 -5.20 -6.70 6.21
CA LEU A 517 -4.22 -6.28 7.24
C LEU A 517 -2.75 -6.61 6.93
N LEU A 518 -2.46 -7.25 5.79
CA LEU A 518 -1.17 -7.83 5.46
C LEU A 518 -0.33 -6.98 4.51
N ARG A 519 -0.88 -5.99 3.81
CA ARG A 519 -0.16 -5.30 2.71
C ARG A 519 1.11 -4.63 3.20
N ASP A 520 1.05 -3.92 4.33
CA ASP A 520 2.21 -3.24 4.91
C ASP A 520 3.25 -4.25 5.41
N GLY A 521 2.82 -5.29 6.15
CA GLY A 521 3.72 -6.34 6.66
C GLY A 521 4.39 -7.14 5.55
N VAL A 522 3.65 -7.47 4.48
CA VAL A 522 4.18 -8.13 3.28
C VAL A 522 5.15 -7.21 2.55
N ALA A 523 4.86 -5.92 2.40
CA ALA A 523 5.76 -4.98 1.75
C ALA A 523 7.09 -4.84 2.52
N PHE A 524 7.04 -4.75 3.85
CA PHE A 524 8.20 -4.73 4.74
C PHE A 524 9.04 -6.00 4.58
N LYS A 525 8.41 -7.17 4.71
CA LYS A 525 9.09 -8.47 4.59
C LYS A 525 9.67 -8.67 3.19
N MET A 526 8.93 -8.30 2.15
CA MET A 526 9.37 -8.38 0.76
C MET A 526 10.59 -7.50 0.53
N TYR A 527 10.55 -6.23 0.96
CA TYR A 527 11.70 -5.33 0.82
C TYR A 527 12.91 -5.85 1.61
N LYS A 528 12.74 -6.29 2.87
CA LYS A 528 13.86 -6.85 3.65
C LYS A 528 14.47 -8.10 3.02
N THR A 529 13.65 -8.92 2.36
CA THR A 529 14.09 -10.12 1.67
C THR A 529 14.84 -9.79 0.38
N MET A 530 14.36 -8.78 -0.37
CA MET A 530 14.98 -8.35 -1.63
C MET A 530 16.25 -7.51 -1.42
N PHE A 531 16.29 -6.74 -0.34
CA PHE A 531 17.29 -5.72 -0.08
C PHE A 531 17.81 -5.87 1.35
N PRO A 532 18.42 -7.04 1.70
CA PRO A 532 18.82 -7.34 3.07
C PRO A 532 19.84 -6.35 3.66
N GLU A 533 20.68 -5.75 2.80
CA GLU A 533 21.67 -4.73 3.11
C GLU A 533 21.04 -3.38 3.47
N TYR A 534 19.80 -3.13 3.05
CA TYR A 534 19.08 -1.91 3.34
C TYR A 534 18.14 -2.08 4.54
N TYR A 535 17.88 -0.98 5.22
CA TYR A 535 16.90 -0.96 6.28
C TYR A 535 15.50 -1.12 5.71
N SER A 536 14.76 -2.06 6.30
CA SER A 536 13.33 -2.18 6.15
C SER A 536 12.73 -2.25 7.54
N SER A 537 11.53 -1.72 7.69
CA SER A 537 10.76 -2.01 8.88
C SER A 537 10.48 -3.50 8.99
N ASN A 538 10.31 -3.96 10.21
CA ASN A 538 9.78 -5.28 10.48
C ASN A 538 8.52 -5.11 11.33
N GLY A 539 7.51 -5.94 11.08
CA GLY A 539 6.26 -5.83 11.81
C GLY A 539 5.58 -7.16 12.04
N GLU A 540 4.83 -7.20 13.12
CA GLU A 540 4.05 -8.34 13.57
C GLU A 540 2.63 -7.90 13.89
N LEU A 541 1.65 -8.74 13.57
CA LEU A 541 0.27 -8.47 13.92
C LEU A 541 0.07 -8.71 15.42
N VAL A 542 -0.56 -7.75 16.09
CA VAL A 542 -0.81 -7.79 17.53
C VAL A 542 -2.24 -7.41 17.85
N GLU A 543 -2.79 -8.00 18.90
CA GLU A 543 -4.03 -7.55 19.54
C GLU A 543 -3.73 -6.34 20.41
N VAL A 544 -4.52 -5.27 20.27
CA VAL A 544 -4.33 -4.04 21.05
C VAL A 544 -5.49 -3.83 22.00
N PHE A 545 -5.17 -3.57 23.26
CA PHE A 545 -6.11 -3.17 24.30
C PHE A 545 -5.72 -1.78 24.83
N VAL A 546 -6.70 -0.90 25.00
CA VAL A 546 -6.51 0.41 25.62
C VAL A 546 -7.49 0.51 26.78
N ASN A 547 -6.96 0.70 27.99
CA ASN A 547 -7.72 0.78 29.24
C ASN A 547 -8.67 -0.42 29.44
N GLY A 548 -8.18 -1.62 29.13
CA GLY A 548 -8.96 -2.87 29.20
C GLY A 548 -9.95 -3.09 28.05
N ILE A 549 -10.14 -2.10 27.16
CA ILE A 549 -11.03 -2.20 26.00
C ILE A 549 -10.23 -2.74 24.81
N TYR A 550 -10.74 -3.74 24.11
CA TYR A 550 -10.12 -4.27 22.91
C TYR A 550 -10.32 -3.33 21.70
N TRP A 551 -9.23 -2.99 21.01
CA TRP A 551 -9.18 -2.10 19.84
C TRP A 551 -8.95 -2.84 18.51
N GLY A 552 -8.93 -4.17 18.54
CA GLY A 552 -8.71 -4.99 17.34
C GLY A 552 -7.24 -5.28 17.05
N VAL A 553 -6.99 -5.88 15.89
CA VAL A 553 -5.64 -6.24 15.41
C VAL A 553 -4.94 -5.03 14.77
N TYR A 554 -3.67 -4.83 15.09
CA TYR A 554 -2.80 -3.81 14.51
C TYR A 554 -1.51 -4.44 13.99
N LEU A 555 -0.87 -3.82 13.00
CA LEU A 555 0.52 -4.13 12.66
C LEU A 555 1.44 -3.30 13.57
N LEU A 556 2.07 -3.98 14.53
CA LEU A 556 3.15 -3.41 15.33
C LEU A 556 4.41 -3.35 14.47
N ALA A 557 4.98 -2.16 14.34
CA ALA A 557 6.26 -1.96 13.66
C ALA A 557 7.06 -0.89 14.39
N GLU A 558 8.37 -0.83 14.15
CA GLU A 558 9.17 0.27 14.64
C GLU A 558 8.93 1.53 13.82
N GLN A 559 9.14 2.71 14.40
CA GLN A 559 9.03 3.94 13.64
C GLN A 559 10.28 4.18 12.79
N PRO A 560 10.14 4.41 11.46
CA PRO A 560 11.26 4.81 10.62
C PRO A 560 11.84 6.15 11.09
N GLU A 561 13.15 6.20 11.32
CA GLU A 561 13.89 7.40 11.73
C GLU A 561 15.29 7.37 11.11
N THR A 562 15.83 8.55 10.78
CA THR A 562 17.22 8.73 10.32
C THR A 562 18.18 8.53 11.49
N LYS A 563 18.70 7.31 11.66
CA LYS A 563 19.60 6.90 12.74
C LYS A 563 20.45 5.70 12.31
N ASP A 564 21.60 5.55 12.96
CA ASP A 564 22.44 4.36 12.84
C ASP A 564 21.66 3.09 13.22
N GLY A 565 21.80 2.03 12.41
CA GLY A 565 20.99 0.81 12.49
C GLY A 565 19.51 0.96 12.04
N ARG A 566 19.15 2.08 11.40
CA ARG A 566 17.85 2.33 10.73
C ARG A 566 18.07 2.94 9.35
N ILE A 567 17.40 4.05 9.02
CA ILE A 567 17.65 4.79 7.78
C ILE A 567 18.99 5.52 7.94
N ASN A 568 20.05 4.91 7.41
CA ASN A 568 21.40 5.47 7.45
C ASN A 568 21.62 6.43 6.28
N ILE A 569 21.07 7.65 6.41
CA ILE A 569 21.32 8.75 5.49
C ILE A 569 22.13 9.78 6.28
N THR A 570 23.32 10.13 5.79
CA THR A 570 24.07 11.30 6.26
C THR A 570 23.29 12.56 5.88
N GLU A 571 22.99 13.42 6.87
CA GLU A 571 22.45 14.77 6.61
C GLU A 571 23.37 15.59 5.70
#